data_AF-A0A924VLK3-F1
#
_entry.id   AF-A0A924VLK3-F1
#
_cell.length_a   1.000
_cell.length_b   1.000
_cell.length_c   1.000
_cell.angle_alpha   90.00
_cell.angle_beta   90.00
_cell.angle_gamma   90.00
#
_symmetry.space_group_name_H-M   'P 1'
#
loop_
_entity.id
_entity.type
_entity.pdbx_description
1 polymer ?
#
loop_
_entity_poly.entity_id
_entity_poly.type
_entity_poly.pdbx_seq_one_letter_code
_entity_poly.pdbx_strand_id
1 'polypeptide(L)' 'MSDSHVSNEHRLTGHRWVAMGPAGALGSVHSVEGGFTFKLLTDDGYRGVYPTLDVAQSALYAALLPGSEWPEFREH' A
#
# COMPACT_ATOMS: atom_id res chain seq x y z
N MET A 1 -18.85 -8.66 -26.01
CA MET A 1 -18.47 -9.57 -24.90
C MET A 1 -17.60 -8.76 -23.96
N SER A 2 -18.06 -8.65 -22.73
CA SER A 2 -17.58 -7.73 -21.71
C SER A 2 -16.19 -8.08 -21.23
N ASP A 3 -15.35 -7.06 -21.04
CA ASP A 3 -14.27 -7.15 -20.06
C ASP A 3 -14.21 -5.82 -19.30
N SER A 4 -15.18 -5.66 -18.39
CA SER A 4 -15.12 -4.62 -17.38
C SER A 4 -14.12 -5.07 -16.33
N HIS A 5 -12.83 -4.88 -16.61
CA HIS A 5 -11.82 -4.79 -15.55
C HIS A 5 -12.22 -3.58 -14.70
N VAL A 6 -12.96 -3.82 -13.62
CA VAL A 6 -13.13 -2.86 -12.53
C VAL A 6 -11.76 -2.74 -11.88
N SER A 7 -10.88 -1.95 -12.50
CA SER A 7 -9.71 -1.42 -11.83
C SER A 7 -10.27 -0.65 -10.65
N ASN A 8 -10.02 -1.14 -9.44
CA ASN A 8 -10.37 -0.44 -8.22
C ASN A 8 -9.58 0.87 -8.20
N GLU A 9 -10.13 1.92 -8.82
CA GLU A 9 -9.46 3.20 -9.03
C GLU A 9 -9.55 4.01 -7.74
N HIS A 10 -8.61 3.78 -6.83
CA HIS A 10 -8.48 4.68 -5.71
C HIS A 10 -7.97 6.03 -6.20
N ARG A 11 -8.75 7.09 -5.98
CA ARG A 11 -8.34 8.46 -6.31
C ARG A 11 -7.25 8.89 -5.34
N LEU A 12 -6.01 8.91 -5.81
CA LEU A 12 -4.84 9.31 -5.01
C LEU A 12 -4.93 10.82 -4.68
N THR A 13 -4.72 11.17 -3.41
CA THR A 13 -4.80 12.56 -2.93
C THR A 13 -3.44 13.24 -2.80
N GLY A 14 -2.34 12.52 -3.08
CA GLY A 14 -1.03 13.11 -3.33
C GLY A 14 0.08 12.70 -2.36
N HIS A 15 -0.24 12.18 -1.17
CA HIS A 15 0.78 11.72 -0.23
C HIS A 15 1.07 10.23 -0.42
N ARG A 16 2.36 9.86 -0.30
CA ARG A 16 2.80 8.48 -0.34
C ARG A 16 3.87 8.22 0.71
N TRP A 17 3.81 7.05 1.32
CA TRP A 17 4.83 6.53 2.21
C TRP A 17 5.42 5.25 1.61
N VAL A 18 6.73 5.21 1.43
CA VAL A 18 7.44 4.02 0.94
C VAL A 18 7.86 3.17 2.13
N ALA A 19 7.53 1.89 2.09
CA ALA A 19 7.96 0.91 3.08
C ALA A 19 9.36 0.40 2.70
N MET A 20 10.35 0.64 3.55
CA MET A 20 11.75 0.27 3.36
C MET A 20 12.12 -0.87 4.31
N GLY A 21 12.54 -1.99 3.75
CA GLY A 21 13.17 -3.09 4.47
C GLY A 21 14.70 -3.11 4.29
N PRO A 22 15.40 -4.06 4.92
CA PRO A 22 16.86 -4.17 4.84
C PRO A 22 17.40 -4.34 3.41
N ALA A 23 16.63 -4.99 2.54
CA ALA A 23 16.98 -5.23 1.13
C ALA A 23 16.50 -4.14 0.16
N GLY A 24 15.83 -3.09 0.67
CA GLY A 24 15.27 -2.00 -0.14
C GLY A 24 13.77 -1.83 0.02
N ALA A 25 13.15 -1.13 -0.92
CA ALA A 25 11.73 -0.88 -0.90
C ALA A 25 10.93 -2.20 -0.98
N LEU A 26 9.79 -2.25 -0.29
CA LEU A 26 8.90 -3.41 -0.21
C LEU A 26 7.50 -3.11 -0.78
N GLY A 27 7.09 -1.85 -0.70
CA GLY A 27 5.76 -1.41 -1.09
C GLY A 27 5.55 0.07 -0.78
N SER A 28 4.32 0.54 -0.95
CA SER A 28 3.96 1.92 -0.65
C SER A 28 2.52 2.04 -0.17
N VAL A 29 2.30 2.91 0.81
CA VAL A 29 0.99 3.39 1.25
C VAL A 29 0.70 4.71 0.55
N HIS A 30 -0.53 4.92 0.09
CA HIS A 30 -0.94 6.10 -0.65
C HIS A 30 -2.18 6.68 0.02
N SER A 31 -2.20 8.00 0.17
CA SER A 31 -3.42 8.70 0.57
C SER A 31 -4.41 8.68 -0.59
N VAL A 32 -5.68 8.42 -0.27
CA VAL A 32 -6.78 8.36 -1.23
C VAL A 32 -7.99 9.10 -0.69
N GLU A 33 -8.98 9.35 -1.54
CA GLU A 33 -10.28 9.81 -1.08
C GLU A 33 -10.85 8.80 -0.08
N GLY A 34 -11.12 9.25 1.15
CA GLY A 34 -11.68 8.41 2.21
C GLY A 34 -10.67 7.60 3.04
N GLY A 35 -9.36 7.74 2.83
CA GLY A 35 -8.36 7.12 3.71
C GLY A 35 -7.03 6.81 3.04
N PHE A 36 -6.57 5.57 3.23
CA PHE A 36 -5.25 5.11 2.81
C PHE A 36 -5.34 3.73 2.18
N THR A 37 -4.70 3.54 1.03
CA THR A 37 -4.53 2.21 0.41
C THR A 37 -3.04 1.86 0.39
N PHE A 38 -2.69 0.62 0.09
CA PHE A 38 -1.31 0.24 -0.15
C PHE A 38 -1.17 -0.68 -1.35
N LYS A 39 0.03 -0.78 -1.88
CA LYS A 39 0.44 -1.83 -2.81
C LYS A 39 1.83 -2.36 -2.46
N LEU A 40 2.09 -3.61 -2.77
CA LEU A 40 3.42 -4.20 -2.64
C LEU A 40 4.23 -3.91 -3.92
N LEU A 41 5.54 -4.14 -3.89
CA LEU A 41 6.34 -4.09 -5.13
C LEU A 41 6.25 -5.37 -5.94
N THR A 42 5.86 -6.46 -5.30
CA THR A 42 5.70 -7.78 -5.95
C THR A 42 4.39 -7.92 -6.72
N ASP A 43 3.47 -6.95 -6.61
CA ASP A 43 2.16 -6.93 -7.26
C ASP A 43 1.72 -5.47 -7.51
N ASP A 44 1.16 -5.20 -8.68
CA ASP A 44 0.71 -3.88 -9.09
C ASP A 44 -0.66 -3.46 -8.50
N GLY A 45 -1.38 -4.38 -7.86
CA GLY A 45 -2.72 -4.13 -7.30
C GLY A 45 -2.74 -3.32 -6.00
N TYR A 46 -3.54 -2.26 -5.98
CA TYR A 46 -3.93 -1.59 -4.73
C TYR A 46 -4.82 -2.50 -3.87
N ARG A 47 -4.57 -2.51 -2.57
CA ARG A 47 -5.38 -3.22 -1.56
C ARG A 47 -6.54 -2.34 -1.06
N GLY A 48 -7.35 -2.86 -0.14
CA GLY A 48 -8.49 -2.12 0.42
C GLY A 48 -8.11 -0.75 1.00
N VAL A 49 -9.12 0.12 1.13
CA VAL A 49 -8.97 1.43 1.78
C VAL A 49 -9.12 1.28 3.28
N TYR A 50 -8.15 1.79 4.02
CA TYR A 50 -8.08 1.80 5.47
C TYR A 50 -8.31 3.22 5.99
N PRO A 51 -8.95 3.38 7.15
CA PRO A 51 -9.36 4.69 7.66
C PRO A 51 -8.19 5.57 8.11
N THR A 52 -7.05 4.98 8.47
CA THR A 52 -5.86 5.71 8.96
C THR A 52 -4.58 5.17 8.36
N LEU A 53 -3.54 6.00 8.36
CA LEU A 53 -2.21 5.65 7.89
C LEU A 53 -1.65 4.43 8.64
N ASP A 54 -1.73 4.43 9.98
CA ASP A 54 -1.20 3.36 10.82
C ASP A 54 -1.85 1.99 10.53
N VAL A 55 -3.16 1.98 10.25
CA VAL A 55 -3.87 0.76 9.87
C VAL A 55 -3.42 0.28 8.49
N ALA A 56 -3.22 1.17 7.53
CA ALA A 56 -2.68 0.82 6.22
C ALA A 56 -1.23 0.30 6.30
N GLN A 57 -0.38 0.91 7.12
CA GLN A 57 1.00 0.46 7.35
C GLN A 57 1.03 -0.93 8.00
N SER A 58 0.19 -1.15 9.01
CA SER A 58 0.04 -2.46 9.66
C SER A 58 -0.46 -3.54 8.70
N ALA A 59 -1.43 -3.19 7.83
CA ALA A 59 -1.93 -4.10 6.80
C ALA A 59 -0.88 -4.41 5.72
N LEU A 60 -0.05 -3.43 5.34
CA LEU A 60 1.09 -3.67 4.45
C LEU A 60 2.07 -4.66 5.07
N TYR A 61 2.44 -4.44 6.35
CA TYR A 61 3.34 -5.35 7.07
C TYR A 61 2.78 -6.77 7.14
N ALA A 62 1.50 -6.92 7.47
CA ALA A 62 0.83 -8.22 7.52
C ALA A 62 0.78 -8.96 6.18
N ALA A 63 0.92 -8.22 5.06
CA ALA A 63 0.97 -8.79 3.71
C ALA A 63 2.39 -9.17 3.25
N LEU A 64 3.43 -8.88 4.05
CA LEU A 64 4.80 -9.28 3.74
C LEU A 64 5.04 -10.78 4.01
N LEU A 65 6.18 -11.27 3.54
CA LEU A 65 6.58 -12.66 3.78
C LEU A 65 6.73 -12.94 5.29
N PRO A 66 6.38 -14.15 5.77
CA PRO A 66 6.62 -14.53 7.16
C PRO A 66 8.08 -14.32 7.57
N GLY A 67 8.31 -13.73 8.73
CA GLY A 67 9.65 -13.39 9.24
C GLY A 67 10.22 -12.08 8.69
N SER A 68 9.47 -11.34 7.86
CA SER A 68 9.84 -9.96 7.51
C SER A 68 9.88 -9.08 8.75
N GLU A 69 10.86 -8.18 8.81
CA GLU A 69 10.91 -7.16 9.86
C GLU A 69 9.90 -6.04 9.59
N TRP A 70 9.57 -5.28 10.64
CA TRP A 70 8.75 -4.09 10.51
C TRP A 70 9.48 -3.05 9.61
N PRO A 71 8.88 -2.61 8.49
CA PRO A 71 9.52 -1.66 7.60
C PRO A 71 9.61 -0.25 8.20
N GLU A 72 10.61 0.51 7.78
CA GLU A 72 10.61 1.95 7.97
C GLU A 72 9.72 2.60 6.90
N PHE A 73 8.77 3.42 7.31
CA PHE A 73 7.90 4.15 6.39
C PHE A 73 8.39 5.59 6.21
N ARG A 74 8.75 5.97 4.99
CA ARG A 74 9.25 7.33 4.65
C ARG A 74 8.28 8.03 3.71
N GLU A 75 7.92 9.27 4.02
CA GLU A 75 7.10 10.11 3.14
C GLU A 75 7.92 10.61 1.94
N HIS A 76 7.29 10.64 0.76
CA HIS A 76 7.89 11.04 -0.52
C HIS A 76 6.98 11.96 -1.33
#